data_AF-A0A5J4TW69-F1
#
_entry.id   AF-A0A5J4TW69-F1
#
_cell.length_a   1.000
_cell.length_b   1.000
_cell.length_c   1.000
_cell.angle_alpha   90.00
_cell.angle_beta   90.00
_cell.angle_gamma   90.00
#
_symmetry.space_group_name_H-M   'P 1'
#
loop_
_entity.id
_entity.type
_entity.pdbx_description
1 polymer ?
#
loop_
_entity_poly.entity_id
_entity_poly.type
_entity_poly.pdbx_seq_one_letter_code
_entity_poly.pdbx_strand_id
1 'polypeptide(L)'
;MHRYNVAGETKINQLKYVNGKIISQDTDHIMTHLLTLDFNCQYPSVMSSEPHKFIKYTSGPFDMNRMHDICGDTDSMTWAISGNPDAEEGYRQKFFNQQAA
;
A
#
# COMPACT_ATOMS: atom_id res chain seq x y z
N MET A 1 17.74 8.77 -3.22
CA MET A 1 17.17 7.62 -3.94
C MET A 1 15.86 8.11 -4.53
N HIS A 2 15.75 8.29 -5.85
CA HIS A 2 14.54 8.81 -6.50
C HIS A 2 13.94 7.64 -7.29
N ARG A 3 13.00 6.92 -6.66
CA ARG A 3 12.25 5.85 -7.33
C ARG A 3 11.10 6.54 -8.08
N TYR A 4 11.09 6.44 -9.41
CA TYR A 4 10.04 7.05 -10.23
C TYR A 4 8.90 6.06 -10.42
N ASN A 5 7.71 6.42 -9.97
CA ASN A 5 6.52 5.58 -10.04
C ASN A 5 5.50 6.22 -10.98
N VAL A 6 5.11 5.51 -12.03
CA VAL A 6 4.19 5.96 -13.08
C VAL A 6 2.95 5.09 -13.05
N ALA A 7 1.78 5.73 -12.90
CA ALA A 7 0.50 5.05 -12.94
C ALA A 7 0.29 4.35 -14.29
N GLY A 8 -0.13 3.09 -14.27
CA GLY A 8 -0.32 2.27 -15.47
C GLY A 8 0.94 1.58 -15.99
N GLU A 9 2.13 1.90 -15.45
CA GLU A 9 3.41 1.33 -15.92
C GLU A 9 4.18 0.61 -14.81
N THR A 10 4.28 1.23 -13.63
CA THR A 10 5.08 0.69 -12.54
C THR A 10 4.39 -0.50 -11.89
N LYS A 11 5.11 -1.62 -11.75
CA LYS A 11 4.63 -2.81 -11.03
C LYS A 11 4.74 -2.63 -9.52
N ILE A 12 3.82 -3.24 -8.78
CA ILE A 12 3.90 -3.30 -7.33
C ILE A 12 5.05 -4.22 -6.93
N ASN A 13 5.96 -3.70 -6.10
CA ASN A 13 7.15 -4.40 -5.65
C ASN A 13 7.01 -4.87 -4.20
N GLN A 14 7.47 -6.09 -3.91
CA GLN A 14 7.47 -6.66 -2.57
C GLN A 14 8.87 -7.03 -2.12
N LEU A 15 9.16 -6.77 -0.86
CA LEU A 15 10.35 -7.28 -0.18
C LEU A 15 10.01 -8.63 0.44
N LYS A 16 10.70 -9.70 0.00
CA LYS A 16 10.54 -11.05 0.53
C LYS A 16 11.80 -11.48 1.24
N TYR A 17 11.65 -12.11 2.40
CA TYR A 17 12.76 -12.71 3.12
C TYR A 17 12.92 -14.18 2.70
N VAL A 18 14.00 -14.49 1.99
CA VAL A 18 14.29 -15.83 1.48
C VAL A 18 15.72 -16.19 1.86
N ASN A 19 15.89 -17.32 2.56
CA ASN A 19 17.20 -17.88 2.91
C ASN A 19 18.17 -16.87 3.57
N GLY A 20 17.69 -16.07 4.52
CA GLY A 20 18.54 -15.09 5.22
C GLY A 20 18.75 -13.77 4.47
N LYS A 21 18.17 -13.60 3.28
CA LYS A 21 18.32 -12.41 2.45
C LYS A 21 16.98 -11.77 2.13
N ILE A 22 16.98 -10.45 2.03
CA ILE A 22 15.84 -9.68 1.54
C ILE A 22 15.99 -9.53 0.04
N ILE A 23 15.01 -10.04 -0.71
CA ILE A 23 14.92 -9.88 -2.16
C ILE A 23 13.74 -8.97 -2.50
N SER A 24 13.94 -8.09 -3.48
CA SER A 24 12.89 -7.25 -4.04
C SER A 24 12.33 -7.94 -5.29
N GLN A 25 11.04 -8.25 -5.29
CA GLN A 25 10.35 -8.96 -6.36
C GLN A 25 9.11 -8.18 -6.80
N ASP A 26 8.98 -7.95 -8.11
CA ASP A 26 7.79 -7.36 -8.70
C ASP A 26 6.65 -8.38 -8.77
N THR A 27 5.44 -7.91 -8.52
CA THR A 27 4.18 -8.63 -8.72
C THR A 27 3.60 -8.30 -10.10
N ASP A 28 2.53 -8.99 -10.50
CA ASP A 28 1.81 -8.67 -11.74
C ASP A 28 0.83 -7.49 -11.59
N HIS A 29 0.68 -6.96 -10.39
CA HIS A 29 -0.18 -5.80 -10.14
C HIS A 29 0.51 -4.52 -10.62
N ILE A 30 -0.21 -3.74 -11.42
CA ILE A 30 0.26 -2.45 -11.91
C ILE A 30 -0.28 -1.35 -10.99
N MET A 31 0.60 -0.46 -10.57
CA MET A 31 0.24 0.73 -9.80
C MET A 31 -0.74 1.59 -10.60
N THR A 32 -1.75 2.10 -9.94
CA THR A 32 -2.76 2.99 -10.54
C THR A 32 -2.91 4.29 -9.77
N HIS A 33 -2.70 4.26 -8.44
CA HIS A 33 -2.94 5.40 -7.57
C HIS A 33 -1.83 5.51 -6.52
N LEU A 34 -1.74 6.69 -5.92
CA LEU A 34 -0.98 6.94 -4.71
C LEU A 34 -1.93 6.98 -3.52
N LEU A 35 -1.54 6.35 -2.42
CA LEU A 35 -2.22 6.46 -1.13
C LEU A 35 -1.26 7.10 -0.15
N THR A 36 -1.50 8.36 0.18
CA THR A 36 -0.82 9.04 1.27
C THR A 36 -1.74 9.07 2.48
N LEU A 37 -1.25 8.57 3.60
CA LEU A 37 -1.95 8.61 4.87
C LEU A 37 -1.13 9.48 5.83
N ASP A 38 -1.78 10.52 6.33
CA ASP A 38 -1.27 11.42 7.38
C ASP A 38 -1.73 10.87 8.73
N PHE A 39 -0.75 10.62 9.60
CA PHE A 39 -0.89 9.93 10.86
C PHE A 39 -0.20 10.70 11.98
N ASN A 40 -1.00 11.43 12.72
CA ASN A 40 -0.71 11.68 14.13
C ASN A 40 -0.82 10.34 14.90
N CYS A 41 0.26 9.55 14.92
CA CYS A 41 0.48 8.32 15.72
C CYS A 41 -0.01 6.97 15.15
N GLN A 42 0.31 6.60 13.91
CA GLN A 42 0.03 5.23 13.45
C GLN A 42 0.95 4.20 14.12
N TYR A 43 0.34 3.14 14.66
CA TYR A 43 1.08 1.94 15.06
C TYR A 43 1.36 1.09 13.81
N PRO A 44 2.63 0.69 13.54
CA PRO A 44 2.98 -0.16 12.41
C PRO A 44 2.17 -1.46 12.33
N SER A 45 1.63 -1.92 13.46
CA SER A 45 0.76 -3.08 13.55
C SER A 45 -0.54 -2.96 12.75
N VAL A 46 -1.07 -1.74 12.51
CA VAL A 46 -2.28 -1.54 11.67
C VAL A 46 -2.02 -1.92 10.21
N MET A 47 -0.77 -1.85 9.76
CA MET A 47 -0.35 -2.20 8.40
C MET A 47 0.08 -3.66 8.27
N SER A 48 -0.08 -4.44 9.34
CA SER A 48 0.16 -5.89 9.31
C SER A 48 -1.01 -6.59 8.63
N SER A 49 -0.73 -7.50 7.69
CA SER A 49 -1.71 -8.50 7.25
C SER A 49 -1.91 -9.60 8.30
N GLU A 50 -1.02 -9.70 9.27
CA GLU A 50 -1.10 -10.68 10.37
C GLU A 50 -1.94 -10.15 11.53
N PRO A 51 -2.94 -10.93 12.00
CA PRO A 51 -3.78 -10.56 13.14
C PRO A 51 -2.95 -10.43 14.42
N HIS A 52 -3.01 -9.27 15.04
CA HIS A 52 -2.41 -9.00 16.34
C HIS A 52 -3.43 -9.21 17.46
N LYS A 53 -3.08 -10.05 18.45
CA LYS A 53 -3.97 -10.46 19.56
C LYS A 53 -4.66 -9.31 20.31
N PHE A 54 -4.03 -8.15 20.36
CA PHE A 54 -4.52 -6.98 21.11
C PHE A 54 -5.18 -5.90 20.25
N ILE A 55 -5.01 -5.92 18.92
CA ILE A 55 -5.47 -4.85 18.05
C ILE A 55 -6.48 -5.43 17.07
N LYS A 56 -7.77 -5.16 17.33
CA LYS A 56 -8.91 -5.80 16.66
C LYS A 56 -8.98 -5.60 15.15
N TYR A 57 -8.27 -4.62 14.59
CA TYR A 57 -8.33 -4.23 13.18
C TYR A 57 -7.06 -4.54 12.38
N THR A 58 -6.18 -5.40 12.90
CA THR A 58 -4.91 -5.78 12.26
C THR A 58 -5.03 -6.95 11.29
N SER A 59 -6.25 -7.37 10.97
CA SER A 59 -6.52 -8.53 10.11
C SER A 59 -7.22 -8.12 8.82
N GLY A 60 -6.50 -7.43 7.94
CA GLY A 60 -6.86 -7.38 6.51
C GLY A 60 -7.68 -6.20 5.98
N PRO A 61 -7.61 -4.95 6.50
CA PRO A 61 -8.14 -3.83 5.73
C PRO A 61 -7.32 -3.52 4.47
N PHE A 62 -6.05 -3.93 4.41
CA PHE A 62 -5.13 -3.64 3.31
C PHE A 62 -4.58 -4.92 2.66
N ASP A 63 -4.73 -5.02 1.34
CA ASP A 63 -4.09 -6.07 0.52
C ASP A 63 -2.65 -5.66 0.19
N MET A 64 -1.71 -6.17 0.99
CA MET A 64 -0.27 -5.88 0.84
C MET A 64 0.33 -6.45 -0.45
N ASN A 65 -0.39 -7.26 -1.24
CA ASN A 65 0.05 -7.67 -2.58
C ASN A 65 -0.15 -6.59 -3.64
N ARG A 66 -0.93 -5.56 -3.31
CA ARG A 66 -1.26 -4.45 -4.20
C ARG A 66 -0.67 -3.13 -3.76
N MET A 67 0.19 -3.13 -2.73
CA MET A 67 0.75 -1.92 -2.13
C MET A 67 2.28 -2.03 -2.05
N HIS A 68 3.01 -0.96 -2.37
CA HIS A 68 4.44 -0.85 -2.07
C HIS A 68 4.81 0.53 -1.53
N ASP A 69 5.76 0.55 -0.60
CA ASP A 69 6.22 1.78 0.06
C ASP A 69 6.98 2.65 -0.93
N ILE A 70 6.59 3.93 -1.04
CA ILE A 70 7.31 4.92 -1.84
C ILE A 70 8.19 5.76 -0.94
N CYS A 71 7.57 6.35 0.08
CA CYS A 71 8.20 7.28 1.01
C CYS A 71 7.33 7.43 2.25
N GLY A 72 7.94 7.66 3.41
CA GLY A 72 7.27 8.17 4.59
C GLY A 72 8.15 9.20 5.28
N ASP A 73 7.52 10.18 5.92
CA ASP A 73 8.17 11.11 6.84
C ASP A 73 7.65 10.84 8.28
N THR A 74 7.88 11.77 9.21
CA THR A 74 7.69 11.54 10.65
C THR A 74 6.25 11.17 11.02
N ASP A 75 5.28 11.72 10.30
CA ASP A 75 3.85 11.58 10.55
C ASP A 75 3.07 11.14 9.32
N SER A 76 3.66 11.00 8.13
CA SER A 76 2.94 10.51 6.96
C SER A 76 3.64 9.36 6.24
N MET A 77 2.85 8.53 5.55
CA MET A 77 3.38 7.50 4.66
C MET A 77 2.61 7.43 3.36
N THR A 78 3.37 7.30 2.26
CA THR A 78 2.88 7.25 0.89
C THR A 78 3.19 5.91 0.24
N TRP A 79 2.16 5.27 -0.28
CA TRP A 79 2.21 3.99 -0.99
C TRP A 79 1.78 4.13 -2.45
N ALA A 80 2.43 3.35 -3.31
CA ALA A 80 1.89 3.01 -4.61
C ALA A 80 0.85 1.90 -4.43
N ILE A 81 -0.35 2.08 -4.97
CA ILE A 81 -1.40 1.08 -4.87
C ILE A 81 -1.94 0.67 -6.24
N SER A 82 -2.29 -0.61 -6.37
CA SER A 82 -2.98 -1.17 -7.52
C SER A 82 -4.46 -1.35 -7.20
N GLY A 83 -5.33 -0.66 -7.94
CA GLY A 83 -6.77 -0.79 -7.78
C GLY A 83 -7.24 -2.23 -8.07
N ASN A 84 -8.24 -2.69 -7.31
CA ASN A 84 -8.87 -3.99 -7.56
C ASN A 84 -10.15 -3.81 -8.40
N PRO A 85 -10.14 -4.12 -9.71
CA PRO A 85 -11.32 -4.00 -10.55
C PRO A 85 -12.43 -4.99 -10.14
N ASP A 86 -12.04 -6.11 -9.52
CA ASP A 86 -12.95 -7.21 -9.13
C ASP A 86 -13.55 -7.01 -7.74
N ALA A 87 -13.17 -5.95 -7.02
CA ALA A 87 -13.79 -5.63 -5.74
C ALA A 87 -15.28 -5.30 -5.95
N GLU A 88 -16.13 -5.87 -5.08
CA GLU A 88 -17.54 -5.53 -5.00
C GLU A 88 -17.72 -4.02 -4.84
N GLU A 89 -18.78 -3.46 -5.43
CA GLU A 89 -18.96 -2.00 -5.55
C GLU A 89 -18.94 -1.26 -4.19
N GLY A 90 -19.36 -1.92 -3.11
CA GLY A 90 -19.27 -1.39 -1.74
C GLY A 90 -17.86 -1.36 -1.15
N TYR A 91 -16.94 -2.18 -1.69
CA TYR A 91 -15.55 -2.32 -1.25
C TYR A 91 -14.54 -1.70 -2.23
N ARG A 92 -15.02 -1.14 -3.36
CA ARG A 92 -14.19 -0.34 -4.25
C ARG A 92 -13.77 0.94 -3.54
N GLN A 93 -12.46 1.14 -3.44
CA GLN A 93 -11.90 2.37 -2.90
C GLN A 93 -12.32 3.54 -3.81
N LYS A 94 -13.15 4.43 -3.27
CA LYS A 94 -13.63 5.61 -3.99
C LYS A 94 -12.56 6.69 -3.90
N PHE A 95 -11.83 6.89 -4.99
CA PHE A 95 -10.90 8.01 -5.12
C PHE A 95 -11.70 9.25 -5.50
N PHE A 96 -11.80 10.21 -4.58
CA PHE A 96 -12.32 11.52 -4.90
C PHE A 96 -11.23 12.28 -5.64
N ASN A 97 -11.42 12.55 -6.92
CA ASN A 97 -10.62 13.56 -7.60
C ASN A 97 -10.90 14.89 -6.91
N GLN A 98 -9.91 15.44 -6.20
CA GLN A 98 -9.88 16.88 -5.93
C GLN A 98 -9.67 17.56 -7.29
N GLN A 99 -10.76 17.81 -8.01
CA GLN A 99 -10.75 18.89 -8.99
C GLN A 99 -10.59 20.18 -8.20
N ALA A 100 -9.47 20.85 -8.40
CA ALA A 100 -9.23 22.19 -7.91
C ALA A 100 -10.39 23.09 -8.33
N ALA A 101 -11.09 23.64 -7.34
CA ALA A 101 -11.99 24.77 -7.50
C ALA A 101 -11.21 26.06 -7.29
#